data_AF-A0A7C2IIQ2-F1
#
_entry.id   AF-A0A7C2IIQ2-F1
#
_cell.length_a   1.000
_cell.length_b   1.000
_cell.length_c   1.000
_cell.angle_alpha   90.00
_cell.angle_beta   90.00
_cell.angle_gamma   90.00
#
_symmetry.space_group_name_H-M   'P 1'
#
loop_
_entity.id
_entity.type
_entity.pdbx_description
1 polymer ?
#
loop_
_entity_poly.entity_id
_entity_poly.type
_entity_poly.pdbx_seq_one_letter_code
_entity_poly.pdbx_strand_id
1 'polypeptide(L)'
;MLDALRGYTYYAELTLETVSQAETITGTYYRFSQISYDGQGARQEKVFENKTTLPKEMHIGTNAVNNMTRVYQFIITPETLGQYEINYVGRERVDELNTYVFDVRPRVKLPDPEKSAERFLKGRVWIDDQDLQVVKVAGEAVPEQSAHRTPKFETYFQNYDKYWFPAYTTADDEVRVGRRITRVIAKVRFTSYKKSGG
;
A
#
# COMPACT_ATOMS: atom_id res chain seq x y z
N MET A 1 -14.19 -4.99 5.11
CA MET A 1 -12.76 -5.36 5.11
C MET A 1 -11.90 -4.39 5.92
N LEU A 2 -11.93 -3.07 5.65
CA LEU A 2 -11.16 -2.09 6.45
C LEU A 2 -11.58 -2.06 7.93
N ASP A 3 -12.87 -2.10 8.22
CA ASP A 3 -13.35 -2.17 9.61
C ASP A 3 -12.96 -3.48 10.30
N ALA A 4 -12.93 -4.58 9.54
CA ALA A 4 -12.42 -5.84 10.06
C ALA A 4 -10.93 -5.74 10.39
N LEU A 5 -10.10 -5.17 9.50
CA LEU A 5 -8.66 -4.98 9.71
C LEU A 5 -8.34 -4.19 10.99
N ARG A 6 -9.18 -3.20 11.33
CA ARG A 6 -9.05 -2.42 12.58
C ARG A 6 -9.18 -3.26 13.85
N GLY A 7 -9.90 -4.38 13.78
CA GLY A 7 -10.02 -5.34 14.87
C GLY A 7 -8.81 -6.27 15.02
N TYR A 8 -7.73 -6.07 14.27
CA TYR A 8 -6.54 -6.91 14.30
C TYR A 8 -5.27 -6.11 14.60
N THR A 9 -4.33 -6.80 15.23
CA THR A 9 -2.92 -6.41 15.36
C THR A 9 -2.10 -7.29 14.42
N TYR A 10 -1.12 -6.71 13.73
CA TYR A 10 -0.26 -7.43 12.78
C TYR A 10 1.12 -6.77 12.70
N TYR A 11 2.09 -7.47 12.12
CA TYR A 11 3.41 -6.90 11.82
C TYR A 11 3.47 -6.40 10.38
N ALA A 12 4.23 -5.33 10.16
CA ALA A 12 4.61 -4.81 8.86
C ALA A 12 6.14 -4.73 8.79
N GLU A 13 6.72 -5.40 7.81
CA GLU A 13 8.14 -5.36 7.48
C GLU A 13 8.33 -4.65 6.14
N LEU A 14 8.88 -3.43 6.17
CA LEU A 14 9.15 -2.61 5.00
C LEU A 14 10.65 -2.65 4.67
N THR A 15 10.95 -2.92 3.41
CA THR A 15 12.25 -2.65 2.78
C THR A 15 12.05 -1.69 1.61
N LEU A 16 12.85 -0.62 1.55
CA LEU A 16 12.89 0.33 0.43
C LEU A 16 14.35 0.46 -0.03
N GLU A 17 14.60 0.14 -1.28
CA GLU A 17 15.93 0.15 -1.89
C GLU A 17 16.01 1.24 -2.97
N THR A 18 17.20 1.85 -3.08
CA THR A 18 17.55 2.72 -4.20
C THR A 18 18.42 1.95 -5.17
N VAL A 19 18.15 2.07 -6.47
CA VAL A 19 18.86 1.32 -7.50
C VAL A 19 19.57 2.30 -8.43
N SER A 20 20.85 2.05 -8.70
CA SER A 20 21.63 2.83 -9.67
C SER A 20 21.27 2.46 -11.11
N GLN A 21 21.76 3.25 -12.07
CA GLN A 21 21.66 2.92 -13.50
C GLN A 21 22.40 1.63 -13.88
N ALA A 22 23.34 1.16 -13.05
CA ALA A 22 24.05 -0.10 -13.25
C ALA A 22 23.35 -1.29 -12.56
N GLU A 23 22.08 -1.15 -12.19
CA GLU A 23 21.27 -2.20 -11.54
C GLU A 23 21.83 -2.65 -10.18
N THR A 24 22.54 -1.76 -9.48
CA THR A 24 23.08 -2.05 -8.14
C THR A 24 22.30 -1.31 -7.06
N ILE A 25 22.06 -1.98 -5.93
CA ILE A 25 21.46 -1.36 -4.74
C ILE A 25 22.45 -0.35 -4.17
N THR A 26 22.06 0.92 -4.09
CA THR A 26 22.88 2.03 -3.57
C THR A 26 22.57 2.40 -2.13
N GLY A 27 21.49 1.85 -1.57
CA GLY A 27 21.09 2.09 -0.19
C GLY A 27 19.74 1.47 0.10
N THR A 28 19.51 1.17 1.37
CA THR A 28 18.34 0.45 1.86
C THR A 28 17.78 1.13 3.11
N TYR A 29 16.48 1.32 3.14
CA TYR A 29 15.72 1.65 4.33
C TYR A 29 14.94 0.40 4.77
N TYR A 30 15.06 0.06 6.05
CA TYR A 30 14.39 -1.08 6.66
C TYR A 30 13.60 -0.62 7.89
N ARG A 31 12.34 -1.06 7.99
CA ARG A 31 11.51 -0.83 9.17
C ARG A 31 10.66 -2.05 9.49
N PHE A 32 10.74 -2.50 10.73
CA PHE A 32 9.88 -3.55 11.27
C PHE A 32 9.01 -2.97 12.38
N SER A 33 7.70 -3.13 12.27
CA SER A 33 6.73 -2.50 13.18
C SER A 33 5.52 -3.39 13.42
N GLN A 34 4.92 -3.29 14.60
CA GLN A 34 3.58 -3.81 14.87
C GLN A 34 2.56 -2.70 14.70
N ILE A 35 1.49 -3.00 13.99
CA ILE A 35 0.38 -2.11 13.72
C ILE A 35 -0.83 -2.60 14.51
N SER A 36 -1.52 -1.66 15.15
CA SER A 36 -2.80 -1.87 15.82
C SER A 36 -3.69 -0.64 15.61
N TYR A 37 -4.91 -0.68 16.12
CA TYR A 37 -5.83 0.46 16.09
C TYR A 37 -6.41 0.65 17.49
N ASP A 38 -6.62 1.90 17.90
CA ASP A 38 -7.30 2.21 19.14
C ASP A 38 -8.83 2.12 19.01
N GLY A 39 -9.54 2.32 20.13
CA GLY A 39 -11.01 2.26 20.16
C GLY A 39 -11.73 3.30 19.29
N GLN A 40 -11.02 4.31 18.79
CA GLN A 40 -11.54 5.31 17.84
C GLN A 40 -11.18 4.96 16.38
N GLY A 41 -10.51 3.83 16.17
CA GLY A 41 -10.06 3.38 14.85
C GLY A 41 -8.81 4.10 14.35
N ALA A 42 -8.10 4.85 15.21
CA ALA A 42 -6.84 5.48 14.83
C ALA A 42 -5.71 4.45 14.88
N ARG A 43 -4.94 4.37 13.77
CA ARG A 43 -3.82 3.43 13.64
C ARG A 43 -2.70 3.83 14.59
N GLN A 44 -2.30 2.88 15.42
CA GLN A 44 -1.15 2.93 16.31
C GLN A 44 -0.01 2.09 15.72
N GLU A 45 1.23 2.51 15.98
CA GLU A 45 2.41 1.82 15.46
C GLU A 45 3.51 1.74 16.51
N LYS A 46 3.97 0.53 16.78
CA LYS A 46 5.14 0.26 17.61
C LYS A 46 6.29 -0.19 16.72
N VAL A 47 7.33 0.65 16.63
CA VAL A 47 8.53 0.36 15.84
C VAL A 47 9.50 -0.49 16.67
N PHE A 48 9.92 -1.63 16.13
CA PHE A 48 10.93 -2.51 16.74
C PHE A 48 12.31 -2.29 16.13
N GLU A 49 12.36 -2.03 14.83
CA GLU A 49 13.60 -1.81 14.11
C GLU A 49 13.40 -0.73 13.04
N ASN A 50 14.41 0.14 12.89
CA ASN A 50 14.44 1.19 11.89
C ASN A 50 15.91 1.48 11.53
N LYS A 51 16.32 1.14 10.31
CA LYS A 51 17.70 1.25 9.81
C LYS A 51 17.69 1.89 8.44
N THR A 52 18.71 2.70 8.14
CA THR A 52 18.84 3.32 6.83
C THR A 52 20.30 3.43 6.41
N THR A 53 20.56 3.03 5.17
CA THR A 53 21.78 3.32 4.40
C THR A 53 21.44 4.13 3.15
N LEU A 54 20.24 4.70 3.07
CA LEU A 54 19.84 5.53 1.94
C LEU A 54 20.81 6.71 1.77
N PRO A 55 21.13 7.09 0.52
CA PRO A 55 21.84 8.32 0.24
C PRO A 55 21.16 9.52 0.90
N LYS A 56 21.93 10.54 1.31
CA LYS A 56 21.39 11.71 2.02
C LYS A 56 20.28 12.41 1.25
N GLU A 57 20.37 12.39 -0.08
CA GLU A 57 19.39 12.98 -0.99
C GLU A 57 18.05 12.22 -0.94
N MET A 58 18.06 10.93 -0.63
CA MET A 58 16.90 10.04 -0.51
C MET A 58 16.37 9.98 0.92
N HIS A 59 16.53 11.05 1.71
CA HIS A 59 16.00 11.09 3.07
C HIS A 59 14.49 10.81 3.07
N ILE A 60 14.10 9.80 3.83
CA ILE A 60 12.70 9.44 4.05
C ILE A 60 12.39 9.54 5.55
N GLY A 61 11.50 10.47 5.90
CA GLY A 61 11.06 10.67 7.27
C GLY A 61 9.99 9.67 7.70
N THR A 62 9.80 9.50 9.01
CA THR A 62 8.79 8.61 9.60
C THR A 62 7.39 8.87 9.05
N ASN A 63 7.00 10.13 8.85
CA ASN A 63 5.69 10.49 8.31
C ASN A 63 5.50 9.98 6.87
N ALA A 64 6.52 10.09 6.02
CA ALA A 64 6.48 9.59 4.65
C ALA A 64 6.35 8.07 4.63
N VAL A 65 7.09 7.36 5.48
CA VAL A 65 6.99 5.90 5.63
C VAL A 65 5.60 5.48 6.12
N ASN A 66 5.05 6.17 7.12
CA ASN A 66 3.73 5.89 7.65
C ASN A 66 2.64 6.12 6.59
N ASN A 67 2.75 7.19 5.79
CA ASN A 67 1.82 7.47 4.70
C ASN A 67 1.92 6.41 3.60
N MET A 68 3.14 6.04 3.20
CA MET A 68 3.39 5.02 2.18
C MET A 68 2.82 3.66 2.60
N THR A 69 3.10 3.21 3.83
CA THR A 69 2.57 1.93 4.34
C THR A 69 1.05 1.92 4.47
N ARG A 70 0.42 3.06 4.80
CA ARG A 70 -1.05 3.20 4.76
C ARG A 70 -1.60 3.10 3.33
N VAL A 71 -0.96 3.76 2.38
CA VAL A 71 -1.33 3.70 0.95
C VAL A 71 -1.23 2.28 0.43
N TYR A 72 -0.17 1.54 0.75
CA TYR A 72 0.01 0.18 0.28
C TYR A 72 -1.04 -0.82 0.79
N GLN A 73 -1.71 -0.48 1.89
CA GLN A 73 -2.83 -1.26 2.40
C GLN A 73 -4.16 -0.94 1.71
N PHE A 74 -4.16 -0.12 0.65
CA PHE A 74 -5.39 0.43 0.06
C PHE A 74 -6.51 -0.60 -0.10
N ILE A 75 -7.69 -0.27 0.42
CA ILE A 75 -8.89 -1.11 0.30
C ILE A 75 -10.03 -0.23 -0.21
N ILE A 76 -10.66 -0.63 -1.32
CA ILE A 76 -11.96 -0.09 -1.70
C ILE A 76 -13.02 -0.75 -0.81
N THR A 77 -13.80 0.06 -0.12
CA THR A 77 -14.87 -0.40 0.77
C THR A 77 -16.23 -0.03 0.19
N PRO A 78 -17.33 -0.70 0.59
CA PRO A 78 -18.67 -0.35 0.13
C PRO A 78 -19.02 1.13 0.28
N GLU A 79 -18.56 1.77 1.36
CA GLU A 79 -18.81 3.18 1.66
C GLU A 79 -18.02 4.12 0.74
N THR A 80 -16.90 3.66 0.19
CA THR A 80 -16.04 4.44 -0.72
C THR A 80 -16.30 4.12 -2.18
N LEU A 81 -17.05 3.05 -2.52
CA LEU A 81 -17.38 2.67 -3.90
C LEU A 81 -18.00 3.83 -4.69
N GLY A 82 -18.88 4.60 -4.07
CA GLY A 82 -19.53 5.77 -4.70
C GLY A 82 -18.55 6.88 -5.10
N GLN A 83 -17.29 6.82 -4.68
CA GLN A 83 -16.24 7.79 -5.01
C GLN A 83 -15.40 7.38 -6.22
N TYR A 84 -15.67 6.19 -6.78
CA TYR A 84 -14.96 5.62 -7.92
C TYR A 84 -15.85 5.49 -9.15
N GLU A 85 -15.23 5.66 -10.31
CA GLU A 85 -15.68 5.03 -11.53
C GLU A 85 -14.98 3.67 -11.65
N ILE A 86 -15.76 2.63 -11.93
CA ILE A 86 -15.33 1.24 -11.94
C ILE A 86 -15.77 0.63 -13.27
N ASN A 87 -14.82 0.17 -14.07
CA ASN A 87 -15.06 -0.39 -15.39
C ASN A 87 -14.52 -1.82 -15.44
N TYR A 88 -15.37 -2.77 -15.85
CA TYR A 88 -14.93 -4.15 -16.05
C TYR A 88 -14.00 -4.25 -17.27
N VAL A 89 -12.85 -4.89 -17.07
CA VAL A 89 -11.80 -5.04 -18.09
C VAL A 89 -11.84 -6.44 -18.69
N GLY A 90 -12.02 -7.46 -17.86
CA GLY A 90 -11.95 -8.86 -18.29
C GLY A 90 -11.64 -9.80 -17.14
N ARG A 91 -11.08 -10.97 -17.49
CA ARG A 91 -10.63 -11.97 -16.52
C ARG A 91 -9.14 -12.19 -16.64
N GLU A 92 -8.47 -12.33 -15.52
CA GLU A 92 -7.06 -12.68 -15.43
C GLU A 92 -6.86 -13.72 -14.33
N ARG A 93 -5.78 -14.50 -14.44
CA ARG A 93 -5.38 -15.43 -13.38
C ARG A 93 -4.35 -14.75 -12.49
N VAL A 94 -4.56 -14.79 -11.18
CA VAL A 94 -3.60 -14.31 -10.17
C VAL A 94 -3.21 -15.51 -9.32
N ASP A 95 -1.96 -15.96 -9.46
CA ASP A 95 -1.47 -17.22 -8.88
C ASP A 95 -2.38 -18.42 -9.22
N GLU A 96 -3.09 -18.95 -8.24
CA GLU A 96 -4.03 -20.07 -8.38
C GLU A 96 -5.48 -19.63 -8.57
N LEU A 97 -5.77 -18.32 -8.50
CA LEU A 97 -7.11 -17.75 -8.48
C LEU A 97 -7.54 -17.26 -9.87
N ASN A 98 -8.78 -17.56 -10.24
CA ASN A 98 -9.44 -16.93 -11.39
C ASN A 98 -10.13 -15.66 -10.91
N THR A 99 -9.93 -14.54 -11.62
CA THR A 99 -10.38 -13.24 -11.13
C THR A 99 -11.10 -12.42 -12.20
N TYR A 100 -12.02 -11.57 -11.76
CA TYR A 100 -12.53 -10.44 -12.52
C TYR A 100 -11.63 -9.22 -12.32
N VAL A 101 -11.32 -8.52 -13.40
CA VAL A 101 -10.44 -7.35 -13.38
C VAL A 101 -11.25 -6.09 -13.65
N PHE A 102 -11.05 -5.08 -12.82
CA PHE A 102 -11.69 -3.78 -12.94
C PHE A 102 -10.66 -2.67 -12.95
N ASP A 103 -10.79 -1.75 -13.91
CA ASP A 103 -10.12 -0.45 -13.83
C ASP A 103 -10.90 0.42 -12.84
N VAL A 104 -10.17 1.08 -11.94
CA VAL A 104 -10.73 1.96 -10.92
C VAL A 104 -10.04 3.32 -10.98
N ARG A 105 -10.84 4.39 -10.97
CA ARG A 105 -10.34 5.76 -10.89
C ARG A 105 -11.28 6.62 -10.05
N PRO A 106 -10.75 7.58 -9.27
CA PRO A 106 -11.60 8.48 -8.49
C PRO A 106 -12.48 9.32 -9.42
N ARG A 107 -13.77 9.43 -9.10
CA ARG A 107 -14.73 10.32 -9.80
C ARG A 107 -15.10 11.56 -8.98
N VAL A 108 -14.50 11.71 -7.81
CA VAL A 108 -14.67 12.87 -6.93
C VAL A 108 -13.55 13.89 -7.15
N LYS A 109 -13.77 15.11 -6.70
CA LYS A 109 -12.71 16.13 -6.65
C LYS A 109 -11.64 15.69 -5.65
N LEU A 110 -10.41 15.49 -6.12
CA LEU A 110 -9.29 15.12 -5.26
C LEU A 110 -8.94 16.27 -4.29
N PRO A 111 -8.63 15.97 -3.02
CA PRO A 111 -8.25 16.97 -2.03
C PRO A 111 -6.87 17.58 -2.33
N ASP A 112 -6.52 18.67 -1.67
CA ASP A 112 -5.16 19.23 -1.75
C ASP A 112 -4.17 18.26 -1.05
N PRO A 113 -3.21 17.65 -1.77
CA PRO A 113 -2.32 16.63 -1.20
C PRO A 113 -1.41 17.17 -0.09
N GLU A 114 -1.20 18.49 -0.02
CA GLU A 114 -0.38 19.15 1.00
C GLU A 114 -1.19 19.51 2.26
N LYS A 115 -2.53 19.45 2.19
CA LYS A 115 -3.44 19.75 3.32
C LYS A 115 -4.27 18.57 3.78
N SER A 116 -4.28 17.47 3.03
CA SER A 116 -5.03 16.26 3.35
C SER A 116 -4.14 15.02 3.27
N ALA A 117 -4.33 14.11 4.21
CA ALA A 117 -3.74 12.76 4.18
C ALA A 117 -4.56 11.77 3.34
N GLU A 118 -5.75 12.17 2.86
CA GLU A 118 -6.64 11.31 2.08
C GLU A 118 -6.03 11.02 0.70
N ARG A 119 -5.97 9.73 0.36
CA ARG A 119 -5.44 9.22 -0.90
C ARG A 119 -6.45 8.24 -1.48
N PHE A 120 -6.45 8.15 -2.80
CA PHE A 120 -7.33 7.31 -3.58
C PHE A 120 -6.51 6.43 -4.51
N LEU A 121 -7.02 5.26 -4.84
CA LEU A 121 -6.39 4.37 -5.83
C LEU A 121 -6.78 4.78 -7.24
N LYS A 122 -5.79 4.90 -8.12
CA LYS A 122 -6.02 4.90 -9.56
C LYS A 122 -5.24 3.73 -10.16
N GLY A 123 -5.94 2.78 -10.77
CA GLY A 123 -5.31 1.56 -11.25
C GLY A 123 -6.32 0.44 -11.47
N ARG A 124 -5.95 -0.78 -11.05
CA ARG A 124 -6.73 -2.00 -11.22
C ARG A 124 -6.96 -2.75 -9.92
N VAL A 125 -8.09 -3.45 -9.86
CA VAL A 125 -8.47 -4.35 -8.79
C VAL A 125 -8.85 -5.70 -9.39
N TRP A 126 -8.33 -6.77 -8.81
CA TRP A 126 -8.65 -8.15 -9.15
C TRP A 126 -9.51 -8.73 -8.02
N ILE A 127 -10.68 -9.24 -8.40
CA ILE A 127 -11.66 -9.83 -7.50
C ILE A 127 -11.76 -11.32 -7.82
N ASP A 128 -11.52 -12.17 -6.82
CA ASP A 128 -11.68 -13.62 -6.95
C ASP A 128 -13.11 -13.99 -7.38
N ASP A 129 -13.24 -14.96 -8.29
CA ASP A 129 -14.53 -15.31 -8.88
C ASP A 129 -15.39 -16.27 -8.04
N GLN A 130 -14.88 -16.77 -6.92
CA GLN A 130 -15.58 -17.65 -5.99
C GLN A 130 -16.10 -16.86 -4.78
N ASP A 131 -15.20 -16.22 -4.04
CA ASP A 131 -15.50 -15.51 -2.79
C ASP A 131 -15.90 -14.04 -3.01
N LEU A 132 -15.70 -13.52 -4.23
CA LEU A 132 -15.93 -12.13 -4.61
C LEU A 132 -15.15 -11.13 -3.72
N GLN A 133 -13.94 -11.52 -3.32
CA GLN A 133 -13.05 -10.72 -2.50
C GLN A 133 -11.92 -10.12 -3.34
N VAL A 134 -11.42 -8.95 -2.92
CA VAL A 134 -10.24 -8.35 -3.54
C VAL A 134 -9.01 -9.18 -3.20
N VAL A 135 -8.31 -9.68 -4.23
CA VAL A 135 -7.13 -10.53 -4.06
C VAL A 135 -5.84 -9.88 -4.57
N LYS A 136 -5.96 -8.91 -5.46
CA LYS A 136 -4.84 -8.06 -5.89
C LYS A 136 -5.33 -6.64 -6.18
N VAL A 137 -4.49 -5.66 -5.87
CA VAL A 137 -4.63 -4.25 -6.26
C VAL A 137 -3.33 -3.83 -6.92
N ALA A 138 -3.39 -3.06 -8.00
CA ALA A 138 -2.20 -2.46 -8.61
C ALA A 138 -2.50 -1.04 -9.07
N GLY A 139 -1.61 -0.09 -8.82
CA GLY A 139 -1.82 1.28 -9.27
C GLY A 139 -0.98 2.32 -8.54
N GLU A 140 -1.48 3.54 -8.58
CA GLU A 140 -0.89 4.71 -7.94
C GLU A 140 -1.87 5.35 -6.95
N ALA A 141 -1.32 6.00 -5.93
CA ALA A 141 -2.10 6.82 -5.02
C ALA A 141 -2.22 8.24 -5.54
N VAL A 142 -3.45 8.72 -5.66
CA VAL A 142 -3.77 10.10 -6.08
C VAL A 142 -4.57 10.82 -5.00
N PRO A 143 -4.40 12.14 -4.83
CA PRO A 143 -3.40 12.99 -5.48
C PRO A 143 -1.98 12.74 -4.93
N GLU A 144 -0.98 12.92 -5.78
CA GLU A 144 0.42 12.74 -5.39
C GLU A 144 0.90 13.88 -4.48
N GLN A 145 1.73 13.57 -3.47
CA GLN A 145 2.44 14.59 -2.70
C GLN A 145 3.58 15.16 -3.53
N SER A 146 3.76 16.48 -3.49
CA SER A 146 4.80 17.16 -4.30
C SER A 146 6.22 16.78 -3.89
N ALA A 147 6.45 16.48 -2.60
CA ALA A 147 7.76 16.14 -2.06
C ALA A 147 8.09 14.64 -2.12
N HIS A 148 7.08 13.78 -1.95
CA HIS A 148 7.26 12.33 -1.83
C HIS A 148 6.07 11.58 -2.45
N ARG A 149 6.10 11.39 -3.76
CA ARG A 149 5.17 10.49 -4.45
C ARG A 149 5.39 9.06 -3.95
N THR A 150 4.30 8.37 -3.63
CA THR A 150 4.34 6.93 -3.33
C THR A 150 4.58 6.16 -4.63
N PRO A 151 5.57 5.25 -4.68
CA PRO A 151 5.79 4.37 -5.82
C PRO A 151 4.52 3.63 -6.25
N LYS A 152 4.36 3.43 -7.55
CA LYS A 152 3.35 2.54 -8.12
C LYS A 152 3.56 1.14 -7.57
N PHE A 153 2.48 0.55 -7.10
CA PHE A 153 2.56 -0.65 -6.28
C PHE A 153 1.59 -1.71 -6.77
N GLU A 154 1.88 -2.94 -6.37
CA GLU A 154 0.96 -4.07 -6.38
C GLU A 154 0.84 -4.61 -4.96
N THR A 155 -0.37 -4.76 -4.46
CA THR A 155 -0.65 -5.40 -3.17
C THR A 155 -1.44 -6.67 -3.41
N TYR A 156 -0.93 -7.77 -2.87
CA TYR A 156 -1.52 -9.10 -2.86
C TYR A 156 -2.17 -9.35 -1.51
N PHE A 157 -3.36 -9.91 -1.53
CA PHE A 157 -4.14 -10.19 -0.34
C PHE A 157 -4.20 -11.69 -0.11
N GLN A 158 -4.25 -12.09 1.15
CA GLN A 158 -4.40 -13.49 1.55
C GLN A 158 -5.60 -13.64 2.47
N ASN A 159 -6.31 -14.76 2.32
CA ASN A 159 -7.39 -15.13 3.20
C ASN A 159 -6.87 -15.37 4.64
N TYR A 160 -7.54 -14.74 5.60
CA TYR A 160 -7.37 -14.94 7.03
C TYR A 160 -8.75 -15.15 7.67
N ASP A 161 -9.15 -16.42 7.79
CA ASP A 161 -10.48 -16.85 8.23
C ASP A 161 -11.57 -16.32 7.27
N LYS A 162 -12.27 -15.24 7.65
CA LYS A 162 -13.36 -14.66 6.85
C LYS A 162 -12.96 -13.42 6.05
N TYR A 163 -11.74 -12.94 6.22
CA TYR A 163 -11.30 -11.67 5.65
C TYR A 163 -10.06 -11.86 4.80
N TRP A 164 -10.02 -11.21 3.65
CA TRP A 164 -8.79 -11.06 2.90
C TRP A 164 -8.05 -9.84 3.44
N PHE A 165 -6.79 -10.00 3.81
CA PHE A 165 -5.95 -8.90 4.31
C PHE A 165 -4.71 -8.75 3.43
N PRO A 166 -4.13 -7.53 3.34
CA PRO A 166 -2.86 -7.34 2.65
C PRO A 166 -1.84 -8.35 3.19
N ALA A 167 -1.11 -9.04 2.31
CA ALA A 167 -0.08 -9.99 2.71
C ALA A 167 1.29 -9.51 2.22
N TYR A 168 1.32 -8.97 1.01
CA TYR A 168 2.55 -8.51 0.38
C TYR A 168 2.28 -7.33 -0.54
N THR A 169 3.08 -6.28 -0.41
CA THR A 169 3.15 -5.18 -1.38
C THR A 169 4.52 -5.15 -2.02
N THR A 170 4.56 -4.94 -3.33
CA THR A 170 5.79 -4.65 -4.06
C THR A 170 5.60 -3.39 -4.90
N ALA A 171 6.66 -2.61 -5.06
CA ALA A 171 6.73 -1.49 -5.97
C ALA A 171 8.11 -1.47 -6.62
N ASP A 172 8.17 -1.20 -7.90
CA ASP A 172 9.39 -0.96 -8.67
C ASP A 172 9.10 0.20 -9.61
N ASP A 173 9.63 1.37 -9.28
CA ASP A 173 9.20 2.61 -9.89
C ASP A 173 10.30 3.66 -9.85
N GLU A 174 10.21 4.62 -10.77
CA GLU A 174 11.07 5.79 -10.78
C GLU A 174 10.40 6.95 -10.05
N VAL A 175 11.01 7.39 -8.96
CA VAL A 175 10.53 8.53 -8.16
C VAL A 175 11.47 9.71 -8.28
N ARG A 176 10.88 10.90 -8.35
CA ARG A 176 11.64 12.15 -8.35
C ARG A 176 11.97 12.55 -6.92
N VAL A 177 13.24 12.67 -6.61
CA VAL A 177 13.73 13.14 -5.32
C VAL A 177 14.65 14.34 -5.53
N GLY A 178 14.18 15.50 -5.09
CA GLY A 178 14.78 16.78 -5.46
C GLY A 178 14.79 16.97 -6.98
N ARG A 179 15.99 17.04 -7.57
CA ARG A 179 16.21 17.20 -9.02
C ARG A 179 16.55 15.90 -9.76
N ARG A 180 16.64 14.77 -9.05
CA ARG A 180 17.02 13.48 -9.63
C ARG A 180 15.81 12.57 -9.76
N ILE A 181 15.83 11.72 -10.77
CA ILE A 181 14.96 10.55 -10.86
C ILE A 181 15.78 9.38 -10.33
N THR A 182 15.21 8.65 -9.37
CA THR A 182 15.83 7.50 -8.72
C THR A 182 14.88 6.33 -8.82
N ARG A 183 15.34 5.20 -9.37
CA ARG A 183 14.59 3.95 -9.30
C ARG A 183 14.59 3.45 -7.86
N VAL A 184 13.40 3.10 -7.37
CA VAL A 184 13.20 2.56 -6.03
C VAL A 184 12.44 1.25 -6.11
N ILE A 185 12.87 0.30 -5.29
CA ILE A 185 12.17 -0.96 -5.08
C ILE A 185 11.65 -0.96 -3.65
N ALA A 186 10.34 -1.04 -3.47
CA ALA A 186 9.73 -1.16 -2.15
C ALA A 186 9.07 -2.52 -1.99
N LYS A 187 9.24 -3.15 -0.82
CA LYS A 187 8.58 -4.39 -0.44
C LYS A 187 8.02 -4.23 0.95
N VAL A 188 6.75 -4.58 1.14
CA VAL A 188 6.12 -4.66 2.47
C VAL A 188 5.53 -6.04 2.66
N ARG A 189 5.89 -6.70 3.75
CA ARG A 189 5.25 -7.94 4.19
C ARG A 189 4.38 -7.66 5.39
N PHE A 190 3.15 -8.15 5.36
CA PHE A 190 2.22 -8.08 6.47
C PHE A 190 2.00 -9.47 7.04
N THR A 191 2.24 -9.65 8.32
CA THR A 191 2.28 -10.99 8.93
C THR A 191 1.60 -11.03 10.30
N SER A 192 1.25 -12.25 10.73
CA SER A 192 0.75 -12.56 12.07
C SER A 192 -0.46 -11.74 12.51
N TYR A 193 -1.47 -11.64 11.65
CA TYR A 193 -2.77 -11.06 12.00
C TYR A 193 -3.39 -11.73 13.23
N LYS A 194 -3.69 -10.97 14.28
CA LYS A 194 -4.34 -11.46 15.49
C LYS A 194 -5.46 -10.52 15.90
N LYS A 195 -6.64 -11.05 16.21
CA LYS A 195 -7.74 -10.22 16.74
C LYS A 195 -7.29 -9.49 18.00
N SER A 196 -7.54 -8.20 18.05
CA SER A 196 -7.27 -7.36 19.22
C SER A 196 -8.32 -7.64 20.28
N GLY A 197 -7.92 -8.15 21.46
CA GLY A 197 -8.83 -8.39 22.59
C GLY A 197 -9.50 -9.77 22.63
N GLY A 198 -8.72 -10.84 22.60
CA GLY A 198 -9.13 -12.18 23.06
C GLY A 198 -8.49 -12.49 24.41
#